data_AF-A0A8J7MM96-F1
#
_entry.id   AF-A0A8J7MM96-F1
#
_cell.length_a   1.000
_cell.length_b   1.000
_cell.length_c   1.000
_cell.angle_alpha   90.00
_cell.angle_beta   90.00
_cell.angle_gamma   90.00
#
_symmetry.space_group_name_H-M   'P 1'
#
loop_
_entity.id
_entity.type
_entity.pdbx_description
1 polymer ?
#
loop_
_entity_poly.entity_id
_entity_poly.type
_entity_poly.pdbx_seq_one_letter_code
_entity_poly.pdbx_strand_id
1 'polypeptide(L)'
;MLILFLLSFVVMIIGVSQRGWWFMEMTTTFFVGAILIGIVAGIKEKEFVQEFVKGANDLLNVALIIGIARGVTFLMDEGLISDTLLYYASNAVEGMPKALFANVMLFIYAGLSFFIPSSSGMAVLSMPVMAPLADVVGAPREIVVDAYQYGMGLMAFITPTGLILASLTMVNVTYDKWIKFVTPLLLVLTVFSMIYLTISVYMF
;
A
#
# COMPACT_ATOMS: atom_id res chain seq x y z
N MET A 1 -13.68 -8.92 24.68
CA MET A 1 -12.46 -8.65 23.86
C MET A 1 -12.81 -8.34 22.41
N LEU A 2 -13.34 -9.29 21.63
CA LEU A 2 -13.75 -9.05 20.23
C LEU A 2 -14.71 -7.88 20.05
N ILE A 3 -15.69 -7.72 20.96
CA ILE A 3 -16.62 -6.59 20.94
C ILE A 3 -15.91 -5.25 21.13
N LEU A 4 -14.93 -5.16 22.04
CA LEU A 4 -14.16 -3.93 22.28
C LEU A 4 -13.26 -3.60 21.09
N PHE A 5 -12.68 -4.63 20.48
CA PHE A 5 -11.90 -4.48 19.26
C PHE A 5 -12.78 -3.96 18.11
N LEU A 6 -13.94 -4.56 17.87
CA LEU A 6 -14.91 -4.10 16.86
C LEU A 6 -15.40 -2.67 17.14
N LEU A 7 -15.68 -2.34 18.40
CA LEU A 7 -16.05 -0.98 18.81
C LEU A 7 -14.96 0.03 18.47
N SER A 8 -13.68 -0.33 18.62
CA SER A 8 -12.55 0.54 18.25
C SER A 8 -12.58 0.88 16.75
N PHE A 9 -12.93 -0.07 15.88
CA PHE A 9 -13.14 0.18 14.46
C PHE A 9 -14.34 1.08 14.18
N VAL A 10 -15.47 0.84 14.86
CA VAL A 10 -16.67 1.67 14.67
C VAL A 10 -16.39 3.12 15.08
N VAL A 11 -15.72 3.33 16.22
CA VAL A 11 -15.33 4.66 16.69
C VAL A 11 -14.37 5.32 15.71
N MET A 12 -13.37 4.59 15.20
CA MET A 12 -12.47 5.09 14.18
C MET A 12 -13.21 5.52 12.91
N ILE A 13 -14.12 4.69 12.38
CA ILE A 13 -14.89 4.98 11.16
C ILE A 13 -15.74 6.25 11.33
N ILE A 14 -16.45 6.37 12.46
CA ILE A 14 -17.26 7.56 12.76
C ILE A 14 -16.35 8.80 12.91
N GLY A 15 -15.21 8.64 13.58
CA GLY A 15 -14.22 9.70 13.75
C GLY A 15 -13.69 10.23 12.41
N VAL A 16 -13.29 9.34 11.52
CA VAL A 16 -12.78 9.71 10.20
C VAL A 16 -13.90 10.32 9.34
N SER A 17 -15.07 9.70 9.30
CA SER A 17 -16.17 10.12 8.42
C SER A 17 -16.85 11.42 8.85
N GLN A 18 -17.00 11.68 10.16
CA GLN A 18 -17.81 12.80 10.66
C GLN A 18 -17.00 13.86 11.42
N ARG A 19 -15.85 13.49 11.98
CA ARG A 19 -15.05 14.37 12.86
C ARG A 19 -13.73 14.79 12.23
N GLY A 20 -13.46 14.37 10.99
CA GLY A 20 -12.22 14.70 10.27
C GLY A 20 -10.97 14.15 10.97
N TRP A 21 -11.09 13.05 11.72
CA TRP A 21 -9.96 12.46 12.41
C TRP A 21 -8.85 12.06 11.45
N TRP A 22 -7.62 12.34 11.86
CA TRP A 22 -6.43 11.98 11.11
C TRP A 22 -5.63 10.94 11.89
N PHE A 23 -4.35 10.83 11.55
CA PHE A 23 -3.48 9.77 12.06
C PHE A 23 -3.39 9.71 13.59
N MET A 24 -3.35 10.86 14.27
CA MET A 24 -3.18 10.93 15.72
C MET A 24 -4.40 10.40 16.47
N GLU A 25 -5.60 10.77 16.03
CA GLU A 25 -6.85 10.34 16.66
C GLU A 25 -7.13 8.85 16.39
N MET A 26 -6.81 8.37 15.18
CA MET A 26 -6.92 6.96 14.84
C MET A 26 -5.99 6.08 15.70
N THR A 27 -4.71 6.46 15.82
CA THR A 27 -3.74 5.74 16.65
C THR A 27 -4.13 5.76 18.13
N THR A 28 -4.60 6.91 18.63
CA THR A 28 -5.10 7.04 20.01
C THR A 28 -6.28 6.12 20.29
N THR A 29 -7.21 5.97 19.33
CA THR A 29 -8.39 5.09 19.47
C THR A 29 -7.98 3.64 19.69
N PHE A 30 -7.04 3.13 18.89
CA PHE A 30 -6.55 1.75 19.06
C PHE A 30 -5.67 1.60 20.31
N PHE A 31 -4.92 2.63 20.70
CA PHE A 31 -4.15 2.61 21.94
C PHE A 31 -5.06 2.49 23.17
N VAL A 32 -6.10 3.33 23.26
CA VAL A 32 -7.11 3.25 24.31
C VAL A 32 -7.86 1.91 24.24
N GLY A 33 -8.20 1.44 23.04
CA GLY A 33 -8.82 0.14 22.83
C GLY A 33 -7.97 -1.02 23.36
N ALA A 34 -6.65 -1.00 23.13
CA ALA A 34 -5.72 -1.99 23.65
C ALA A 34 -5.69 -1.99 25.20
N ILE A 35 -5.63 -0.81 25.83
CA ILE A 35 -5.69 -0.66 27.28
C ILE A 35 -7.00 -1.24 27.84
N LEU A 36 -8.15 -0.88 27.25
CA LEU A 36 -9.46 -1.38 27.68
C LEU A 36 -9.56 -2.90 27.54
N ILE A 37 -9.02 -3.46 26.46
CA ILE A 37 -8.93 -4.92 26.27
C ILE A 37 -8.09 -5.53 27.39
N GLY A 38 -6.91 -4.98 27.70
CA GLY A 38 -6.04 -5.45 28.78
C GLY A 38 -6.74 -5.48 30.15
N ILE A 39 -7.51 -4.43 30.47
CA ILE A 39 -8.28 -4.32 31.72
C ILE A 39 -9.38 -5.39 31.76
N VAL A 40 -10.20 -5.50 30.71
CA VAL A 40 -11.33 -6.46 30.67
C VAL A 40 -10.84 -7.91 30.62
N ALA A 41 -9.65 -8.14 30.07
CA ALA A 41 -8.97 -9.42 30.07
C ALA A 41 -8.44 -9.85 31.43
N GLY A 42 -8.33 -8.92 32.39
CA GLY A 42 -7.65 -9.17 33.66
C GLY A 42 -6.16 -9.46 33.50
N ILE A 43 -5.53 -8.98 32.42
CA ILE A 43 -4.09 -9.16 32.20
C ILE A 43 -3.33 -8.30 33.22
N LYS A 44 -2.31 -8.88 33.85
CA LYS A 44 -1.47 -8.15 34.81
C LYS A 44 -0.69 -7.06 34.07
N GLU A 45 -0.53 -5.89 34.69
CA GLU A 45 0.14 -4.74 34.10
C GLU A 45 1.50 -5.08 33.45
N LYS A 46 2.35 -5.84 34.16
CA LYS A 46 3.66 -6.25 33.65
C LYS A 46 3.56 -7.08 32.37
N GLU A 47 2.59 -7.99 32.30
CA GLU A 47 2.37 -8.86 31.16
C GLU A 47 1.78 -8.07 29.98
N PHE A 48 0.85 -7.16 30.25
CA PHE A 48 0.31 -6.24 29.24
C PHE A 48 1.40 -5.38 28.61
N VAL A 49 2.26 -4.76 29.44
CA VAL A 49 3.37 -3.93 28.95
C VAL A 49 4.37 -4.76 28.16
N GLN A 50 4.68 -5.99 28.60
CA GLN A 50 5.57 -6.88 27.86
C GLN A 50 5.03 -7.24 26.48
N GLU A 51 3.76 -7.62 26.38
CA GLU A 51 3.13 -7.93 25.09
C GLU A 51 2.99 -6.68 24.19
N PHE A 52 2.70 -5.52 24.78
CA PHE A 52 2.66 -4.25 24.04
C PHE A 52 4.03 -3.90 23.45
N VAL A 53 5.11 -3.99 24.24
CA VAL A 53 6.48 -3.74 23.78
C VAL A 53 6.90 -4.75 22.72
N LYS A 54 6.51 -6.02 22.86
CA LYS A 54 6.77 -7.06 21.87
C LYS A 54 6.11 -6.74 20.54
N GLY A 55 4.84 -6.33 20.54
CA GLY A 55 4.16 -5.87 19.32
C GLY A 55 4.81 -4.61 18.71
N ALA A 56 5.31 -3.69 19.54
CA ALA A 56 6.05 -2.53 19.05
C ALA A 56 7.38 -2.92 18.40
N ASN A 57 8.09 -3.92 18.94
CA ASN A 57 9.34 -4.42 18.37
C ASN A 57 9.15 -5.00 16.96
N ASP A 58 8.04 -5.67 16.69
CA ASP A 58 7.73 -6.21 15.36
C ASP A 58 7.61 -5.11 14.29
N LEU A 59 7.30 -3.87 14.71
CA LEU A 59 7.19 -2.70 13.84
C LEU A 59 8.48 -1.87 13.73
N LEU A 60 9.49 -2.11 14.57
CA LEU A 60 10.73 -1.32 14.57
C LEU A 60 11.47 -1.38 13.23
N ASN A 61 11.56 -2.57 12.62
CA ASN A 61 12.19 -2.73 11.31
C ASN A 61 11.49 -1.89 10.23
N VAL A 62 10.15 -1.88 10.25
CA VAL A 62 9.35 -1.09 9.32
C VAL A 62 9.55 0.41 9.58
N ALA A 63 9.57 0.83 10.84
CA ALA A 63 9.78 2.23 11.21
C ALA A 63 11.14 2.78 10.73
N LEU A 64 12.22 2.00 10.86
CA LEU A 64 13.55 2.40 10.39
C LEU A 64 13.60 2.56 8.87
N ILE A 65 13.00 1.62 8.12
CA ILE A 65 12.92 1.69 6.65
C ILE A 65 12.14 2.94 6.23
N ILE A 66 11.00 3.21 6.86
CA ILE A 66 10.19 4.40 6.57
C ILE A 66 10.98 5.69 6.89
N GLY A 67 11.71 5.72 8.00
CA GLY A 67 12.54 6.87 8.38
C GLY A 67 13.62 7.20 7.34
N ILE A 68 14.36 6.18 6.88
CA ILE A 68 15.37 6.34 5.81
C ILE A 68 14.70 6.78 4.51
N ALA A 69 13.61 6.12 4.12
CA ALA A 69 12.92 6.43 2.87
C ALA A 69 12.37 7.86 2.88
N ARG A 70 11.87 8.35 4.03
CA ARG A 70 11.46 9.75 4.19
C ARG A 70 12.64 10.72 4.08
N GLY A 71 13.81 10.34 4.59
CA GLY A 71 15.05 11.10 4.40
C GLY A 71 15.46 11.22 2.94
N VAL A 72 15.33 10.15 2.15
CA VAL A 72 15.57 10.18 0.70
C VAL A 72 14.58 11.12 0.01
N THR A 73 13.28 11.01 0.31
CA THR A 73 12.27 11.92 -0.26
C THR A 73 12.58 13.37 0.08
N PHE A 74 12.96 13.65 1.34
CA PHE A 74 13.34 15.00 1.78
C PHE A 74 14.54 15.54 1.00
N LEU A 75 15.59 14.72 0.80
CA LEU A 75 16.75 15.11 0.00
C LEU A 75 16.41 15.33 -1.47
N MET A 76 15.50 14.55 -2.06
CA MET A 76 15.06 14.72 -3.44
C MET A 76 14.26 16.02 -3.63
N ASP A 77 13.46 16.39 -2.63
CA ASP A 77 12.67 17.61 -2.58
C ASP A 77 13.58 18.85 -2.46
N GLU A 78 14.44 18.89 -1.44
CA GLU A 78 15.41 19.98 -1.22
C GLU A 78 16.46 20.08 -2.34
N GLY A 79 16.77 18.95 -2.98
CA GLY A 79 17.70 18.88 -4.11
C GLY A 79 17.10 19.27 -5.47
N LEU A 80 15.81 19.63 -5.54
CA LEU A 80 15.07 19.91 -6.80
C LEU A 80 15.12 18.77 -7.83
N ILE A 81 15.41 17.55 -7.36
CA ILE A 81 15.44 16.35 -8.20
C ILE A 81 14.00 15.92 -8.51
N SER A 82 13.12 16.00 -7.52
CA SER A 82 11.69 15.70 -7.65
C SER A 82 11.04 16.53 -8.76
N ASP A 83 11.30 17.84 -8.79
CA ASP A 83 10.75 18.76 -9.80
C ASP A 83 11.24 18.43 -11.21
N THR A 84 12.54 18.11 -11.34
CA THR A 84 13.12 17.75 -12.63
C THR A 84 12.53 16.44 -13.16
N LEU A 85 12.43 15.42 -12.31
CA LEU A 85 11.77 14.15 -12.64
C LEU A 85 10.31 14.36 -13.02
N LEU A 86 9.59 15.16 -12.23
CA LEU A 86 8.20 15.49 -12.46
C LEU A 86 8.03 16.22 -13.79
N TYR A 87 8.90 17.17 -14.15
CA TYR A 87 8.84 17.86 -15.43
C TYR A 87 8.93 16.90 -16.62
N TYR A 88 9.93 16.01 -16.63
CA TYR A 88 10.06 15.03 -17.72
C TYR A 88 8.91 14.02 -17.75
N ALA A 89 8.49 13.52 -16.59
CA ALA A 89 7.38 12.58 -16.50
C ALA A 89 6.05 13.23 -16.87
N SER A 90 5.82 14.49 -16.51
CA SER A 90 4.63 15.27 -16.88
C SER A 90 4.55 15.42 -18.39
N ASN A 91 5.65 15.81 -19.06
CA ASN A 91 5.70 15.90 -20.52
C ASN A 91 5.43 14.55 -21.21
N ALA A 92 5.78 13.43 -20.57
CA ALA A 92 5.54 12.10 -21.12
C ALA A 92 4.06 11.67 -21.01
N VAL A 93 3.32 12.19 -20.02
CA VAL A 93 1.90 11.89 -19.81
C VAL A 93 0.96 13.01 -20.29
N GLU A 94 1.51 14.15 -20.68
CA GLU A 94 0.74 15.30 -21.14
C GLU A 94 -0.11 14.94 -22.37
N GLY A 95 -1.39 15.29 -22.34
CA GLY A 95 -2.35 14.94 -23.39
C GLY A 95 -2.80 13.47 -23.39
N MET A 96 -2.31 12.65 -22.47
CA MET A 96 -2.76 11.26 -22.35
C MET A 96 -4.20 11.18 -21.80
N PRO A 97 -5.09 10.35 -22.37
CA PRO A 97 -6.42 10.11 -21.79
C PRO A 97 -6.31 9.54 -20.37
N LYS A 98 -7.14 10.03 -19.44
CA LYS A 98 -7.11 9.61 -18.02
C LYS A 98 -7.22 8.08 -17.84
N ALA A 99 -8.06 7.42 -18.61
CA ALA A 99 -8.19 5.97 -18.61
C ALA A 99 -6.89 5.27 -19.02
N LEU A 100 -6.22 5.78 -20.06
CA LEU A 100 -4.95 5.23 -20.51
C LEU A 100 -3.86 5.44 -19.45
N PHE A 101 -3.80 6.62 -18.83
CA PHE A 101 -2.90 6.91 -17.71
C PHE A 101 -3.02 5.87 -16.59
N ALA A 102 -4.23 5.61 -16.10
CA ALA A 102 -4.45 4.68 -15.00
C ALA A 102 -3.98 3.25 -15.33
N ASN A 103 -4.25 2.78 -16.54
CA ASN A 103 -3.80 1.47 -17.00
C ASN A 103 -2.29 1.40 -17.24
N VAL A 104 -1.66 2.46 -17.74
CA VAL A 104 -0.20 2.52 -17.88
C VAL A 104 0.47 2.47 -16.50
N MET A 105 -0.07 3.22 -15.52
CA MET A 105 0.43 3.19 -14.14
C MET A 105 0.34 1.78 -13.54
N LEU A 106 -0.73 1.03 -13.80
CA LEU A 106 -0.87 -0.37 -13.36
C LEU A 106 0.32 -1.22 -13.84
N PHE A 107 0.68 -1.12 -15.11
CA PHE A 107 1.79 -1.89 -15.68
C PHE A 107 3.17 -1.39 -15.24
N ILE A 108 3.33 -0.08 -15.05
CA ILE A 108 4.55 0.49 -14.46
C ILE A 108 4.76 -0.10 -13.06
N TYR A 109 3.72 -0.08 -12.22
CA TYR A 109 3.81 -0.62 -10.87
C TYR A 109 3.99 -2.15 -10.84
N ALA A 110 3.39 -2.88 -11.78
CA ALA A 110 3.70 -4.29 -11.96
C ALA A 110 5.19 -4.50 -12.29
N GLY A 111 5.74 -3.75 -13.26
CA GLY A 111 7.17 -3.81 -13.58
C GLY A 111 8.07 -3.47 -12.39
N LEU A 112 7.76 -2.40 -11.67
CA LEU A 112 8.50 -1.98 -10.48
C LEU A 112 8.39 -3.01 -9.34
N SER A 113 7.27 -3.71 -9.22
CA SER A 113 7.04 -4.72 -8.17
C SER A 113 7.96 -5.91 -8.30
N PHE A 114 8.53 -6.15 -9.48
CA PHE A 114 9.58 -7.16 -9.66
C PHE A 114 10.86 -6.79 -8.88
N PHE A 115 11.24 -5.50 -8.90
CA PHE A 115 12.44 -4.99 -8.25
C PHE A 115 12.20 -4.60 -6.79
N ILE A 116 11.01 -4.08 -6.47
CA ILE A 116 10.63 -3.58 -5.15
C ILE A 116 9.40 -4.38 -4.67
N PRO A 117 9.60 -5.56 -4.05
CA PRO A 117 8.48 -6.41 -3.62
C PRO A 117 7.77 -5.91 -2.35
N SER A 118 8.29 -4.85 -1.71
CA SER A 118 7.73 -4.27 -0.50
C SER A 118 6.70 -3.19 -0.83
N SER A 119 5.46 -3.37 -0.37
CA SER A 119 4.38 -2.39 -0.56
C SER A 119 4.72 -1.05 0.11
N SER A 120 5.10 -1.07 1.39
CA SER A 120 5.50 0.15 2.09
C SER A 120 6.70 0.83 1.45
N GLY A 121 7.73 0.06 1.04
CA GLY A 121 8.91 0.61 0.37
C GLY A 121 8.57 1.27 -0.97
N MET A 122 7.73 0.62 -1.78
CA MET A 122 7.30 1.16 -3.05
C MET A 122 6.46 2.43 -2.89
N ALA A 123 5.54 2.47 -1.92
CA ALA A 123 4.74 3.65 -1.65
C ALA A 123 5.61 4.86 -1.28
N VAL A 124 6.56 4.69 -0.35
CA VAL A 124 7.40 5.82 0.11
C VAL A 124 8.31 6.34 -1.01
N LEU A 125 8.85 5.45 -1.85
CA LEU A 125 9.76 5.84 -2.92
C LEU A 125 9.05 6.45 -4.13
N SER A 126 7.90 5.90 -4.53
CA SER A 126 7.26 6.25 -5.80
C SER A 126 6.20 7.34 -5.68
N MET A 127 5.40 7.37 -4.60
CA MET A 127 4.25 8.26 -4.49
C MET A 127 4.58 9.75 -4.58
N PRO A 128 5.70 10.26 -4.03
CA PRO A 128 6.07 11.67 -4.18
C PRO A 128 6.16 12.13 -5.64
N VAL A 129 6.57 11.24 -6.56
CA VAL A 129 6.74 11.55 -7.98
C VAL A 129 5.52 11.12 -8.79
N MET A 130 4.99 9.93 -8.52
CA MET A 130 3.92 9.31 -9.31
C MET A 130 2.54 9.90 -9.02
N ALA A 131 2.26 10.29 -7.78
CA ALA A 131 0.94 10.82 -7.43
C ALA A 131 0.64 12.18 -8.09
N PRO A 132 1.58 13.16 -8.14
CA PRO A 132 1.34 14.42 -8.83
C PRO A 132 1.10 14.30 -10.34
N LEU A 133 1.56 13.22 -10.99
CA LEU A 133 1.30 12.98 -12.42
C LEU A 133 -0.19 12.81 -12.72
N ALA A 134 -0.98 12.36 -11.73
CA ALA A 134 -2.43 12.29 -11.88
C ALA A 134 -3.03 13.67 -12.12
N ASP A 135 -2.51 14.71 -11.48
CA ASP A 135 -3.01 16.08 -11.62
C ASP A 135 -2.77 16.62 -13.04
N VAL A 136 -1.65 16.23 -13.68
CA VAL A 136 -1.28 16.64 -15.05
C VAL A 136 -2.31 16.13 -16.07
N VAL A 137 -2.82 14.92 -15.88
CA VAL A 137 -3.89 14.35 -16.73
C VAL A 137 -5.29 14.67 -16.21
N GLY A 138 -5.41 15.36 -15.07
CA GLY A 138 -6.67 15.68 -14.41
C GLY A 138 -7.38 14.46 -13.81
N ALA A 139 -6.66 13.40 -13.45
CA ALA A 139 -7.19 12.23 -12.75
C ALA A 139 -7.06 12.41 -11.21
N PRO A 140 -7.93 11.79 -10.41
CA PRO A 140 -7.77 11.76 -8.96
C PRO A 140 -6.47 11.05 -8.57
N ARG A 141 -5.73 11.59 -7.59
CA ARG A 141 -4.48 10.98 -7.10
C ARG A 141 -4.69 9.58 -6.51
N GLU A 142 -5.88 9.28 -5.99
CA GLU A 142 -6.27 7.97 -5.47
C GLU A 142 -6.13 6.86 -6.52
N ILE A 143 -6.34 7.19 -7.81
CA ILE A 143 -6.18 6.23 -8.92
C ILE A 143 -4.74 5.72 -9.01
N VAL A 144 -3.75 6.55 -8.66
CA VAL A 144 -2.34 6.12 -8.63
C VAL A 144 -2.12 5.10 -7.52
N VAL A 145 -2.79 5.26 -6.37
CA VAL A 145 -2.75 4.31 -5.25
C VAL A 145 -3.43 2.99 -5.63
N ASP A 146 -4.59 3.06 -6.29
CA ASP A 146 -5.29 1.86 -6.78
C ASP A 146 -4.44 1.11 -7.82
N ALA A 147 -3.89 1.81 -8.81
CA ALA A 147 -3.03 1.23 -9.84
C ALA A 147 -1.77 0.59 -9.23
N TYR A 148 -1.18 1.25 -8.24
CA TYR A 148 -0.07 0.72 -7.44
C TYR A 148 -0.43 -0.59 -6.73
N GLN A 149 -1.54 -0.60 -5.98
CA GLN A 149 -1.98 -1.78 -5.22
C GLN A 149 -2.33 -2.96 -6.15
N TYR A 150 -3.02 -2.70 -7.25
CA TYR A 150 -3.34 -3.74 -8.22
C TYR A 150 -2.11 -4.25 -8.96
N GLY A 151 -1.20 -3.36 -9.39
CA GLY A 151 0.02 -3.74 -10.10
C GLY A 151 0.91 -4.65 -9.25
N MET A 152 1.12 -4.26 -7.99
CA MET A 152 1.82 -5.10 -7.02
C MET A 152 1.09 -6.42 -6.73
N GLY A 153 -0.23 -6.36 -6.53
CA GLY A 153 -1.04 -7.54 -6.24
C GLY A 153 -0.98 -8.58 -7.35
N LEU A 154 -1.04 -8.16 -8.62
CA LEU A 154 -0.90 -9.06 -9.78
C LEU A 154 0.49 -9.71 -9.82
N MET A 155 1.54 -8.94 -9.55
CA MET A 155 2.90 -9.44 -9.55
C MET A 155 3.21 -10.33 -8.36
N ALA A 156 2.52 -10.17 -7.23
CA ALA A 156 2.65 -11.03 -6.07
C ALA A 156 2.26 -12.51 -6.34
N PHE A 157 1.65 -12.82 -7.48
CA PHE A 157 1.41 -14.21 -7.95
C PHE A 157 2.55 -14.80 -8.78
N ILE A 158 3.46 -13.97 -9.31
CA ILE A 158 4.53 -14.39 -10.21
C ILE A 158 5.90 -14.17 -9.58
N THR A 159 6.17 -13.00 -8.99
CA THR A 159 7.54 -12.58 -8.69
C THR A 159 8.25 -13.53 -7.70
N PRO A 160 9.38 -14.14 -8.10
CA PRO A 160 10.07 -15.16 -7.29
C PRO A 160 10.72 -14.59 -6.02
N THR A 161 10.87 -13.27 -5.91
CA THR A 161 11.40 -12.58 -4.74
C THR A 161 10.40 -12.46 -3.59
N GLY A 162 9.12 -12.75 -3.85
CA GLY A 162 8.07 -12.81 -2.83
C GLY A 162 8.00 -14.16 -2.12
N LEU A 163 6.89 -14.38 -1.40
CA LEU A 163 6.66 -15.62 -0.65
C LEU A 163 6.30 -16.83 -1.53
N ILE A 164 6.14 -16.65 -2.84
CA ILE A 164 5.68 -17.70 -3.77
C ILE A 164 6.61 -18.91 -3.72
N LEU A 165 7.92 -18.74 -3.89
CA LEU A 165 8.83 -19.89 -3.95
C LEU A 165 8.85 -20.68 -2.63
N ALA A 166 8.83 -19.99 -1.49
CA ALA A 166 8.72 -20.62 -0.18
C ALA A 166 7.38 -21.37 -0.03
N SER A 167 6.28 -20.74 -0.46
CA SER A 167 4.93 -21.32 -0.39
C SER A 167 4.80 -22.56 -1.27
N LEU A 168 5.29 -22.50 -2.50
CA LEU A 168 5.30 -23.62 -3.45
C LEU A 168 6.16 -24.79 -2.96
N THR A 169 7.28 -24.50 -2.30
CA THR A 169 8.14 -25.51 -1.68
C THR A 169 7.40 -26.25 -0.57
N MET A 170 6.64 -25.54 0.28
CA MET A 170 5.85 -26.17 1.36
C MET A 170 4.78 -27.14 0.85
N VAL A 171 4.23 -26.90 -0.34
CA VAL A 171 3.20 -27.75 -0.95
C VAL A 171 3.73 -28.69 -2.05
N ASN A 172 5.05 -28.77 -2.22
CA ASN A 172 5.73 -29.60 -3.25
C ASN A 172 5.24 -29.34 -4.69
N VAL A 173 4.93 -28.08 -5.03
CA VAL A 173 4.55 -27.67 -6.39
C VAL A 173 5.72 -26.94 -7.05
N THR A 174 6.02 -27.27 -8.29
CA THR A 174 7.08 -26.59 -9.05
C THR A 174 6.57 -25.26 -9.61
N TYR A 175 7.46 -24.27 -9.72
CA TYR A 175 7.11 -22.92 -10.18
C TYR A 175 6.52 -22.89 -11.60
N ASP A 176 6.96 -23.75 -12.50
CA ASP A 176 6.40 -23.88 -13.86
C ASP A 176 4.94 -24.33 -13.86
N LYS A 177 4.57 -25.26 -12.95
CA LYS A 177 3.18 -25.71 -12.78
C LYS A 177 2.32 -24.60 -12.19
N TRP A 178 2.84 -23.89 -11.19
CA TRP A 178 2.16 -22.76 -10.59
C TRP A 178 1.85 -21.66 -11.61
N ILE A 179 2.84 -21.27 -12.43
CA ILE A 179 2.63 -20.23 -13.44
C ILE A 179 1.55 -20.64 -14.43
N LYS A 180 1.56 -21.88 -14.94
CA LYS A 180 0.51 -22.37 -15.85
C LYS A 180 -0.88 -22.37 -15.19
N PHE A 181 -0.94 -22.68 -13.90
CA PHE A 181 -2.18 -22.68 -13.14
C PHE A 181 -2.73 -21.28 -12.87
N VAL A 182 -1.86 -20.33 -12.49
CA VAL A 182 -2.27 -18.98 -12.09
C VAL A 182 -2.49 -18.05 -13.28
N THR A 183 -1.85 -18.29 -14.43
CA THR A 183 -1.97 -17.47 -15.64
C THR A 183 -3.42 -17.15 -16.05
N PRO A 184 -4.37 -18.11 -16.14
CA PRO A 184 -5.75 -17.79 -16.49
C PRO A 184 -6.42 -16.86 -15.47
N LEU A 185 -6.18 -17.08 -14.18
CA LEU A 185 -6.67 -16.20 -13.12
C LEU A 185 -6.05 -14.80 -13.23
N LEU A 186 -4.74 -14.73 -13.47
CA LEU A 186 -4.01 -13.48 -13.58
C LEU A 186 -4.46 -12.64 -14.77
N LEU A 187 -4.81 -13.27 -15.89
CA LEU A 187 -5.42 -12.58 -17.03
C LEU A 187 -6.79 -12.00 -16.66
N VAL A 188 -7.64 -12.77 -15.99
CA VAL A 188 -8.96 -12.29 -15.52
C VAL A 188 -8.81 -11.13 -14.55
N LEU A 189 -7.90 -11.24 -13.57
CA LEU A 189 -7.64 -10.18 -12.59
C LEU A 189 -7.04 -8.93 -13.23
N THR A 190 -6.15 -9.08 -14.21
CA THR A 190 -5.59 -7.96 -14.98
C THR A 190 -6.68 -7.23 -15.74
N VAL A 191 -7.53 -7.96 -16.47
CA VAL A 191 -8.63 -7.33 -17.23
C VAL A 191 -9.63 -6.66 -16.28
N PHE A 192 -9.95 -7.31 -15.16
CA PHE A 192 -10.85 -6.75 -14.15
C PHE A 192 -10.28 -5.46 -13.54
N SER A 193 -9.00 -5.44 -13.13
CA SER A 193 -8.37 -4.25 -12.56
C SER A 193 -8.28 -3.12 -13.59
N MET A 194 -7.99 -3.42 -14.85
CA MET A 194 -7.99 -2.44 -15.94
C MET A 194 -9.37 -1.80 -16.13
N ILE A 195 -10.44 -2.60 -16.15
CA ILE A 195 -11.82 -2.11 -16.27
C ILE A 195 -12.17 -1.25 -15.04
N TYR A 196 -11.87 -1.73 -13.84
CA TYR A 196 -12.15 -1.00 -12.61
C TYR A 196 -11.44 0.35 -12.58
N LEU A 197 -10.13 0.40 -12.88
CA LEU A 197 -9.36 1.63 -12.93
C LEU A 197 -9.93 2.60 -13.97
N THR A 198 -10.30 2.09 -15.14
CA THR A 198 -10.91 2.90 -16.21
C THR A 198 -12.22 3.53 -15.75
N ILE A 199 -13.08 2.79 -15.04
CA ILE A 199 -14.34 3.31 -14.53
C ILE A 199 -14.10 4.30 -13.39
N SER A 200 -13.23 3.95 -12.43
CA SER A 200 -12.94 4.74 -11.23
C SER A 200 -12.47 6.15 -11.57
N VAL A 201 -11.66 6.29 -12.62
CA VAL A 201 -11.16 7.58 -13.15
C VAL A 201 -12.27 8.58 -13.55
N TYR A 202 -13.47 8.11 -13.88
CA TYR A 202 -14.61 8.96 -14.28
C TYR A 202 -15.69 9.09 -13.20
N MET A 203 -15.59 8.33 -12.11
CA MET A 203 -16.55 8.40 -11.01
C MET A 203 -16.23 9.50 -9.99
N PHE A 204 -15.01 10.04 -10.05
CA PHE A 204 -14.49 11.11 -9.20
C PHE A 204 -13.95 12.25 -10.08
#